data_AF-A0A1G9QQU5-F1
#
_entry.id   AF-A0A1G9QQU5-F1
#
_cell.length_a   1.000
_cell.length_b   1.000
_cell.length_c   1.000
_cell.angle_alpha   90.00
_cell.angle_beta   90.00
_cell.angle_gamma   90.00
#
_symmetry.space_group_name_H-M   'P 1'
#
loop_
_entity.id
_entity.type
_entity.pdbx_description
1 polymer ?
#
loop_
_entity_poly.entity_id
_entity_poly.type
_entity_poly.pdbx_seq_one_letter_code
_entity_poly.pdbx_strand_id
1 'polypeptide(L)' 'MMEFLYFPEDKTEYIPALISLVIFSIGAAVTMYLIYKHSKKEERRIDEKYSINSSSPASNEKQHSKQ' A
#
# COMPACT_ATOMS: atom_id res chain seq x y z
N MET A 1 -34.65 0.78 21.45
CA MET A 1 -35.50 0.69 20.24
C MET A 1 -34.61 0.15 19.14
N MET A 2 -34.89 -1.04 18.60
CA MET A 2 -34.21 -1.44 17.35
C MET A 2 -34.75 -0.51 16.27
N GLU A 3 -33.91 0.37 15.74
CA GLU A 3 -34.18 1.02 14.46
C GLU A 3 -34.35 -0.11 13.45
N PHE A 4 -35.60 -0.35 13.07
CA PHE A 4 -35.96 -1.39 12.12
C PHE A 4 -35.12 -1.16 10.86
N LEU A 5 -34.32 -2.15 10.47
CA LEU A 5 -33.68 -2.17 9.16
C LEU A 5 -34.80 -2.12 8.12
N TYR A 6 -35.12 -0.93 7.64
CA TYR A 6 -36.10 -0.74 6.59
C TYR A 6 -35.45 -1.20 5.30
N PHE A 7 -35.87 -2.38 4.86
CA PHE A 7 -35.50 -2.90 3.56
C PHE A 7 -36.57 -2.46 2.59
N PRO A 8 -36.25 -1.63 1.57
CA PRO A 8 -37.22 -1.26 0.56
C PRO A 8 -37.83 -2.52 -0.08
N GLU A 9 -39.15 -2.53 -0.19
CA GLU A 9 -39.90 -3.61 -0.84
C GLU A 9 -39.50 -3.71 -2.32
N ASP A 10 -39.30 -2.55 -2.97
CA ASP A 10 -38.81 -2.45 -4.33
C ASP A 10 -37.29 -2.54 -4.39
N LYS A 11 -36.77 -3.56 -5.11
CA LYS A 11 -35.33 -3.80 -5.24
C LYS A 11 -34.59 -2.71 -6.03
N THR A 12 -35.32 -1.91 -6.79
CA THR A 12 -34.79 -0.78 -7.57
C THR A 12 -34.16 0.28 -6.67
N GLU A 13 -34.62 0.42 -5.42
CA GLU A 13 -34.08 1.40 -4.47
C GLU A 13 -32.67 1.04 -3.95
N TYR A 14 -32.21 -0.20 -4.14
CA TYR A 14 -30.82 -0.59 -3.84
C TYR A 14 -29.82 -0.27 -4.95
N ILE A 15 -30.30 0.03 -6.17
CA ILE A 15 -29.45 0.32 -7.32
C ILE A 15 -28.47 1.48 -7.05
N PRO A 16 -28.89 2.62 -6.45
CA PRO A 16 -27.98 3.71 -6.12
C PRO A 16 -26.86 3.30 -5.15
N ALA A 17 -27.17 2.45 -4.17
CA ALA A 17 -26.20 1.95 -3.21
C ALA A 17 -25.16 1.03 -3.87
N LEU A 18 -25.61 0.14 -4.76
CA LEU A 18 -24.73 -0.72 -5.56
C LEU A 18 -23.82 0.09 -6.48
N ILE A 19 -24.34 1.10 -7.17
CA ILE A 19 -23.54 1.98 -8.04
C ILE A 19 -22.47 2.69 -7.21
N SER A 20 -22.85 3.25 -6.05
CA SER A 20 -21.92 3.94 -5.16
C SER A 20 -20.81 3.00 -4.67
N LEU A 21 -21.18 1.79 -4.25
CA LEU A 21 -20.22 0.77 -3.82
C LEU A 21 -19.24 0.41 -4.93
N VAL A 22 -19.73 0.21 -6.15
CA VAL A 22 -18.90 -0.16 -7.31
C VAL A 22 -17.94 0.97 -7.67
N ILE A 23 -18.41 2.21 -7.75
CA ILE A 23 -17.57 3.37 -8.05
C ILE A 23 -16.45 3.51 -7.01
N PHE A 24 -16.80 3.42 -5.72
CA PHE A 24 -15.83 3.57 -4.64
C PHE A 24 -14.82 2.41 -4.63
N SER A 25 -15.28 1.19 -4.87
CA SER A 25 -14.44 -0.01 -4.93
C SER A 25 -13.45 0.06 -6.09
N ILE A 26 -13.92 0.49 -7.28
CA ILE A 26 -13.04 0.70 -8.45
C ILE A 26 -12.02 1.81 -8.14
N GLY A 27 -12.46 2.93 -7.56
CA GLY A 27 -11.58 4.03 -7.18
C GLY A 27 -10.48 3.60 -6.19
N ALA A 28 -10.83 2.81 -5.18
CA ALA A 28 -9.90 2.26 -4.21
C ALA A 28 -8.90 1.29 -4.87
N ALA A 29 -9.40 0.38 -5.72
CA ALA A 29 -8.55 -0.57 -6.44
C ALA A 29 -7.54 0.14 -7.36
N VAL A 30 -8.00 1.15 -8.10
CA VAL A 30 -7.13 1.96 -8.98
C VAL A 30 -6.09 2.71 -8.17
N THR A 31 -6.50 3.36 -7.07
CA THR A 31 -5.58 4.11 -6.20
C THR A 31 -4.51 3.19 -5.62
N MET A 32 -4.91 2.03 -5.08
CA MET A 32 -3.99 1.02 -4.55
C MET A 32 -3.02 0.52 -5.63
N TYR A 33 -3.53 0.27 -6.84
CA TYR A 33 -2.70 -0.16 -7.98
C TYR A 33 -1.66 0.91 -8.37
N LEU A 34 -2.05 2.18 -8.43
CA LEU A 34 -1.14 3.28 -8.75
C LEU A 34 -0.04 3.44 -7.70
N ILE A 35 -0.41 3.40 -6.41
CA ILE A 35 0.54 3.47 -5.30
C ILE A 35 1.52 2.30 -5.36
N TYR A 36 1.04 1.07 -5.57
CA TYR A 36 1.87 -0.12 -5.66
C TYR A 36 2.88 -0.04 -6.82
N LYS A 37 2.42 0.39 -7.99
CA LYS A 37 3.28 0.55 -9.16
C LYS A 37 4.35 1.62 -8.94
N HIS A 38 4.00 2.72 -8.29
CA HIS A 38 4.97 3.77 -7.96
C HIS A 38 5.99 3.28 -6.92
N SER A 39 5.52 2.60 -5.88
CA SER A 39 6.36 2.06 -4.81
C SER A 39 7.40 1.07 -5.34
N LYS A 40 7.03 0.16 -6.25
CA LYS A 40 8.00 -0.77 -6.88
C LYS A 40 9.10 -0.08 -7.68
N LYS A 41 8.82 1.09 -8.26
CA LYS A 41 9.83 1.87 -9.00
C LYS A 41 10.81 2.54 -8.04
N GLU A 42 10.32 2.98 -6.89
CA GLU A 42 11.13 3.56 -5.82
C GLU A 42 11.99 2.49 -5.14
N GLU A 43 11.42 1.31 -4.88
CA GLU A 43 12.11 0.18 -4.28
C GLU A 43 13.37 -0.20 -5.08
N ARG A 44 13.29 -0.30 -6.41
CA ARG A 44 14.47 -0.56 -7.26
C ARG A 44 15.55 0.51 -7.15
N ARG A 45 15.15 1.78 -7.06
CA ARG A 45 16.10 2.91 -6.91
C ARG A 45 16.77 2.90 -5.55
N ILE A 46 16.02 2.55 -4.50
CA ILE A 46 16.54 2.41 -3.14
C ILE A 46 17.47 1.20 -3.09
N ASP A 47 17.06 0.05 -3.62
CA ASP A 47 17.89 -1.15 -3.67
C ASP A 47 19.22 -0.88 -4.39
N GLU A 48 19.22 -0.26 -5.58
CA GLU A 48 20.45 0.15 -6.27
C GLU A 48 21.30 1.12 -5.42
N LYS A 49 20.67 2.09 -4.75
CA LYS A 49 21.39 3.14 -4.00
C LYS A 49 21.93 2.67 -2.64
N TYR A 50 21.35 1.64 -2.04
CA TYR A 50 21.76 1.11 -0.74
C TYR A 50 22.52 -0.23 -0.84
N SER A 51 22.27 -1.07 -1.85
CA SER A 51 23.05 -2.30 -2.11
C SER A 51 24.50 -1.99 -2.50
N ILE A 52 24.75 -0.86 -3.18
CA ILE A 52 26.10 -0.38 -3.52
C ILE A 52 26.89 0.03 -2.27
N ASN A 53 26.23 0.44 -1.18
CA ASN A 53 26.89 0.90 0.04
C ASN A 53 27.15 -0.21 1.07
N SER A 54 26.60 -1.41 0.89
CA SER A 54 26.92 -2.59 1.72
C SER A 54 28.24 -3.27 1.37
N SER A 55 28.91 -2.87 0.29
CA SER A 55 30.27 -3.31 -0.06
C SER A 55 31.33 -2.26 0.30
N SER A 56 31.22 -1.61 1.47
CA SER A 56 32.29 -0.80 2.04
C SER A 56 32.58 -1.25 3.47
N PRO A 57 33.87 -1.48 3.84
CA PRO A 57 34.26 -2.46 4.85
C PRO A 57 34.19 -1.90 6.28
N ALA A 58 33.14 -2.22 7.02
CA ALA A 58 33.08 -2.05 8.48
C ALA A 58 33.85 -3.17 9.23
N SER A 59 35.03 -3.56 8.75
CA SER A 59 35.89 -4.59 9.36
C SER A 59 37.19 -4.06 9.95
N ASN A 60 37.34 -2.74 10.13
CA ASN A 60 38.56 -2.14 10.67
C ASN A 60 38.30 -1.32 11.94
N GLU A 61 37.70 -1.94 12.96
CA GLU A 61 37.69 -1.39 14.32
C GLU A 61 37.91 -2.50 15.37
N LYS A 62 38.82 -3.44 15.09
CA LYS A 62 39.34 -4.41 16.09
C LYS A 62 40.86 -4.61 16.02
N GLN A 63 41.61 -3.64 15.51
CA GLN A 63 43.09 -3.67 15.54
C GLN A 63 43.73 -2.69 16.53
N HIS A 64 42.97 -1.87 17.26
CA HIS A 64 43.51 -1.10 18.38
C HIS A 64 43.30 -1.82 19.72
N SER A 65 43.75 -3.08 19.78
CA SER A 65 44.13 -3.72 21.03
C SER A 65 45.61 -4.08 20.91
N LYS A 66 46.44 -3.53 21.80
CA LYS A 66 47.86 -3.84 22.01
C LYS A 66 48.82 -3.42 20.89
N GLN A 67 49.36 -2.22 21.02
CA GLN A 67 50.81 -2.06 21.11
C GLN A 67 51.14 -1.23 22.35
#